data_AF-A0A1T4M0E5-F1
#
_entry.id   AF-A0A1T4M0E5-F1
#
_cell.length_a   1.000
_cell.length_b   1.000
_cell.length_c   1.000
_cell.angle_alpha   90.00
_cell.angle_beta   90.00
_cell.angle_gamma   90.00
#
_symmetry.space_group_name_H-M   'P 1'
#
loop_
_entity.id
_entity.type
_entity.pdbx_description
1 polymer ?
#
loop_
_entity_poly.entity_id
_entity_poly.type
_entity_poly.pdbx_seq_one_letter_code
_entity_poly.pdbx_strand_id
1 'polypeptide(L)'
;MDIKDIDLLLKSFKWHVKSYYSCSSKLLEINDLLQGGAKSPRFKDRNEAKYQKGTVIYTNNIPELLDEEEKTNKELKFHKFAIDKVHTLILNITFDDLKLIEKYYWYGMTHQKIADQMCLDVSVITKKINKIISNLHSCAMKIRL
;
A
#
# COMPACT_ATOMS: atom_id res chain seq x y z
N MET A 1 -20.14 -3.56 6.58
CA MET A 1 -19.18 -4.44 5.86
C MET A 1 -19.43 -5.90 6.25
N ASP A 2 -19.48 -6.84 5.30
CA ASP A 2 -19.68 -8.28 5.60
C ASP A 2 -18.37 -8.93 6.10
N ILE A 3 -18.46 -10.11 6.72
CA ILE A 3 -17.32 -10.92 7.17
C ILE A 3 -16.35 -11.21 6.01
N LYS A 4 -16.89 -11.52 4.82
CA LYS A 4 -16.09 -11.77 3.62
C LYS A 4 -15.29 -10.54 3.18
N ASP A 5 -15.89 -9.36 3.29
CA ASP A 5 -15.23 -8.11 2.93
C ASP A 5 -14.07 -7.81 3.87
N ILE A 6 -14.23 -8.09 5.17
CA ILE A 6 -13.16 -7.96 6.17
C ILE A 6 -12.01 -8.90 5.87
N ASP A 7 -12.32 -10.17 5.60
CA ASP A 7 -11.31 -11.18 5.25
C ASP A 7 -10.54 -10.77 3.98
N LEU A 8 -11.23 -10.28 2.96
CA LEU A 8 -10.60 -9.77 1.73
C LEU A 8 -9.72 -8.55 2.00
N LEU A 9 -10.20 -7.59 2.79
CA LEU A 9 -9.47 -6.39 3.15
C LEU A 9 -8.18 -6.71 3.92
N LEU A 10 -8.23 -7.66 4.86
CA LEU A 10 -7.05 -8.11 5.59
C LEU A 10 -6.04 -8.84 4.68
N LYS A 11 -6.52 -9.67 3.74
CA LYS A 11 -5.68 -10.32 2.72
C LYS A 11 -4.99 -9.31 1.80
N SER A 12 -5.71 -8.27 1.38
CA SER A 12 -5.17 -7.25 0.47
C SER A 12 -4.36 -6.16 1.19
N PHE A 13 -4.39 -6.11 2.53
CA PHE A 13 -3.77 -5.03 3.31
C PHE A 13 -2.29 -4.82 2.98
N LYS A 14 -1.50 -5.91 2.94
CA LYS A 14 -0.08 -5.83 2.59
C LYS A 14 0.17 -5.26 1.21
N TRP A 15 -0.69 -5.60 0.25
CA TRP A 15 -0.62 -5.05 -1.10
C TRP A 15 -0.96 -3.55 -1.09
N HIS A 16 -2.04 -3.14 -0.40
CA HIS A 16 -2.40 -1.73 -0.27
C HIS A 16 -1.26 -0.89 0.33
N VAL A 17 -0.61 -1.38 1.39
CA VAL A 17 0.54 -0.68 2.00
C VAL A 17 1.68 -0.52 1.00
N LYS A 18 2.05 -1.58 0.28
CA LYS A 18 3.10 -1.50 -0.75
C LYS A 18 2.75 -0.54 -1.88
N SER A 19 1.53 -0.62 -2.39
CA SER A 19 1.07 0.25 -3.48
C SER A 19 0.98 1.70 -3.03
N TYR A 20 0.57 1.98 -1.79
CA TYR A 20 0.59 3.33 -1.22
C TYR A 20 2.01 3.94 -1.25
N TYR A 21 3.02 3.21 -0.76
CA TYR A 21 4.40 3.70 -0.82
C TYR A 21 4.90 3.85 -2.26
N SER A 22 4.55 2.92 -3.15
CA SER A 22 4.90 3.02 -4.57
C SER A 22 4.31 4.26 -5.23
N CYS A 23 3.02 4.54 -5.00
CA CYS A 23 2.35 5.76 -5.50
C CYS A 23 3.00 7.01 -4.91
N SER A 24 3.34 7.00 -3.61
CA SER A 24 3.98 8.13 -2.95
C SER A 24 5.36 8.44 -3.52
N SER A 25 6.20 7.42 -3.75
CA SER A 25 7.51 7.60 -4.38
C SER A 25 7.36 8.14 -5.81
N LYS A 26 6.42 7.58 -6.58
CA LYS A 26 6.14 8.02 -7.94
C LYS A 26 5.67 9.49 -8.01
N LEU A 27 4.82 9.92 -7.08
CA LEU A 27 4.39 11.32 -6.99
C LEU A 27 5.57 12.25 -6.67
N LEU A 28 6.52 11.80 -5.85
CA LEU A 28 7.73 12.56 -5.55
C LEU A 28 8.62 12.71 -6.79
N GLU A 29 8.76 11.66 -7.59
CA GLU A 29 9.46 11.71 -8.89
C GLU A 29 8.76 12.64 -9.89
N ILE A 30 7.44 12.54 -10.03
CA ILE A 30 6.65 13.42 -10.92
C ILE A 30 6.80 14.88 -10.50
N ASN A 31 6.72 15.17 -9.20
CA ASN A 31 6.90 16.51 -8.67
C ASN A 31 8.31 17.06 -8.94
N ASP A 32 9.37 16.23 -8.80
CA ASP A 32 10.74 16.64 -9.17
C ASP A 32 10.84 17.00 -10.67
N LEU A 33 10.25 16.18 -11.55
CA LEU A 33 10.21 16.44 -12.99
C LEU A 33 9.44 17.72 -13.34
N LEU A 34 8.27 17.95 -12.73
CA LEU A 34 7.45 19.15 -12.92
C LEU A 34 8.14 20.42 -12.42
N GLN A 35 8.96 20.33 -11.37
CA GLN A 35 9.76 21.44 -10.85
C GLN A 35 11.01 21.75 -11.69
N GLY A 36 11.22 21.05 -12.80
CA GLY A 36 12.40 21.22 -13.65
C GLY A 36 13.63 20.48 -13.12
N GLY A 37 13.45 19.47 -12.25
CA GLY A 37 14.48 18.55 -11.78
C GLY A 37 15.14 17.72 -12.91
N ALA A 38 14.53 17.71 -14.10
CA ALA A 38 15.19 17.34 -15.34
C ALA A 38 16.34 18.32 -15.64
N LYS A 39 17.53 18.03 -15.09
CA LYS A 39 18.74 18.78 -15.40
C LYS A 39 18.96 18.77 -16.91
N SER A 40 18.87 19.94 -17.54
CA SER A 40 19.44 20.12 -18.88
C SER A 40 20.90 19.66 -18.84
N PRO A 41 21.41 19.00 -19.89
CA PRO A 41 22.83 18.68 -19.99
C PRO A 41 23.64 19.95 -19.70
N ARG A 42 24.50 19.93 -18.68
CA ARG A 42 25.36 21.09 -18.41
C ARG A 42 26.41 21.18 -19.52
N PHE A 43 26.40 22.29 -20.26
CA PHE A 43 27.40 22.59 -21.27
C PHE A 43 28.77 22.77 -20.60
N LYS A 44 29.76 21.96 -20.98
CA LYS A 44 31.14 22.10 -20.51
C LYS A 44 31.98 23.02 -21.42
N ASP A 45 31.71 23.04 -22.73
CA ASP A 45 32.36 23.94 -23.71
C ASP A 45 31.55 24.07 -25.03
N ARG A 46 31.75 25.16 -25.80
CA ARG A 46 31.10 25.41 -27.11
C ARG A 46 31.41 24.35 -28.15
N ASN A 47 32.57 23.70 -28.04
CA ASN A 47 33.01 22.68 -29.00
C ASN A 47 32.32 21.33 -28.78
N GLU A 48 31.97 20.98 -27.54
CA GLU A 48 31.24 19.74 -27.20
C GLU A 48 29.76 19.80 -27.65
N ALA A 49 29.17 21.00 -27.71
CA ALA A 49 27.79 21.20 -28.12
C ALA A 49 27.51 20.76 -29.59
N LYS A 50 28.52 20.84 -30.48
CA LYS A 50 28.40 20.41 -31.88
C LYS A 50 28.23 18.89 -32.04
N TYR A 51 28.66 18.10 -31.06
CA TYR A 51 28.64 16.63 -31.12
C TYR A 51 27.42 16.02 -30.42
N GLN A 52 26.56 16.82 -29.78
CA GLN A 52 25.27 16.36 -29.29
C GLN A 52 24.31 16.16 -30.48
N LYS A 53 24.26 14.94 -30.99
CA LYS A 53 23.18 14.51 -31.88
C LYS A 53 21.91 14.35 -31.06
N GLY A 54 20.94 15.23 -31.31
CA GLY A 54 19.61 15.19 -30.72
C GLY A 54 19.59 15.72 -29.30
N THR A 55 19.40 17.03 -29.14
CA THR A 55 18.83 17.56 -27.90
C THR A 55 17.49 16.86 -27.71
N VAL A 56 17.42 15.87 -26.82
CA VAL A 56 16.14 15.33 -26.37
C VAL A 56 15.51 16.43 -25.53
N ILE A 57 14.67 17.23 -26.18
CA ILE A 57 13.97 18.29 -25.50
C ILE A 57 12.89 17.62 -24.66
N TYR A 58 13.11 17.48 -23.35
CA TYR A 58 12.09 17.04 -22.38
C TYR A 58 10.97 18.09 -22.20
N THR A 59 10.71 18.95 -23.18
CA THR A 59 9.77 20.09 -23.04
C THR A 59 8.31 19.72 -23.20
N ASN A 60 7.97 18.51 -23.67
CA ASN A 60 6.60 18.22 -24.11
C ASN A 60 5.83 17.20 -23.29
N ASN A 61 6.36 16.73 -22.15
CA ASN A 61 5.67 15.75 -21.30
C ASN A 61 4.94 16.35 -20.09
N ILE A 62 4.88 17.69 -19.94
CA ILE A 62 4.22 18.31 -18.78
C ILE A 62 2.74 17.91 -18.68
N PRO A 63 1.92 17.97 -19.76
CA PRO A 63 0.52 17.52 -19.67
C PRO A 63 0.40 16.04 -19.27
N GLU A 64 1.25 15.18 -19.82
CA GLU A 64 1.27 13.75 -19.52
C GLU A 64 1.67 13.47 -18.06
N LEU A 65 2.63 14.23 -17.53
CA LEU A 65 3.05 14.18 -16.13
C LEU A 65 1.94 14.66 -15.18
N LEU A 66 1.18 15.69 -15.55
CA LEU A 66 0.03 16.16 -14.77
C LEU A 66 -1.11 15.13 -14.77
N ASP A 67 -1.39 14.51 -15.91
CA ASP A 67 -2.37 13.42 -16.00
C ASP A 67 -1.94 12.21 -15.15
N GLU A 68 -0.66 11.86 -15.21
CA GLU A 68 -0.08 10.78 -14.41
C GLU A 68 -0.07 11.11 -12.91
N GLU A 69 0.19 12.36 -12.54
CA GLU A 69 0.08 12.86 -11.17
C GLU A 69 -1.35 12.71 -10.64
N GLU A 70 -2.36 13.12 -11.42
CA GLU A 70 -3.76 13.03 -11.01
C GLU A 70 -4.19 11.58 -10.82
N LYS A 71 -3.84 10.70 -11.77
CA LYS A 71 -4.13 9.26 -11.67
C LYS A 71 -3.45 8.65 -10.45
N THR A 72 -2.16 8.93 -10.25
CA THR A 72 -1.39 8.40 -9.12
C THR A 72 -1.93 8.91 -7.79
N ASN A 73 -2.38 10.16 -7.71
CA ASN A 73 -3.05 10.71 -6.53
C ASN A 73 -4.38 10.02 -6.21
N LYS A 74 -5.19 9.67 -7.23
CA LYS A 74 -6.43 8.90 -7.04
C LYS A 74 -6.13 7.51 -6.48
N GLU A 75 -5.15 6.82 -7.05
CA GLU A 75 -4.70 5.50 -6.57
C GLU A 75 -4.15 5.57 -5.14
N LEU A 76 -3.33 6.58 -4.82
CA LEU A 76 -2.80 6.82 -3.48
C LEU A 76 -3.94 7.00 -2.46
N LYS A 77 -4.94 7.84 -2.77
CA LYS A 77 -6.11 8.07 -1.92
C LYS A 77 -6.91 6.79 -1.69
N PHE A 78 -7.10 5.99 -2.74
CA PHE A 78 -7.79 4.69 -2.64
C PHE A 78 -7.03 3.73 -1.72
N HIS A 79 -5.72 3.59 -1.87
CA HIS A 79 -4.91 2.73 -1.00
C HIS A 79 -4.87 3.24 0.44
N LYS A 80 -4.75 4.56 0.63
CA LYS A 80 -4.81 5.18 1.96
C LYS A 80 -6.13 4.87 2.66
N PHE A 81 -7.25 5.02 1.96
CA PHE A 81 -8.57 4.70 2.51
C PHE A 81 -8.68 3.22 2.96
N ALA A 82 -8.17 2.28 2.17
CA ALA A 82 -8.14 0.87 2.55
C ALA A 82 -7.26 0.61 3.77
N ILE A 83 -6.09 1.27 3.85
CA ILE A 83 -5.17 1.20 5.00
C ILE A 83 -5.84 1.77 6.26
N ASP A 84 -6.45 2.95 6.17
CA ASP A 84 -7.13 3.62 7.28
C ASP A 84 -8.30 2.77 7.81
N LYS A 85 -9.03 2.08 6.93
CA LYS A 85 -10.06 1.10 7.33
C LYS A 85 -9.47 -0.03 8.17
N VAL A 86 -8.37 -0.66 7.73
CA VAL A 86 -7.71 -1.72 8.50
C VAL A 86 -7.22 -1.19 9.83
N HIS A 87 -6.57 -0.02 9.85
CA HIS A 87 -6.12 0.62 11.10
C HIS A 87 -7.28 0.83 12.08
N THR A 88 -8.40 1.36 11.61
CA THR A 88 -9.59 1.57 12.45
C THR A 88 -10.13 0.26 13.02
N LEU A 89 -10.12 -0.82 12.23
CA LEU A 89 -10.55 -2.15 12.68
C LEU A 89 -9.63 -2.71 13.76
N ILE A 90 -8.31 -2.71 13.52
CA ILE A 90 -7.34 -3.33 14.43
C ILE A 90 -7.16 -2.57 15.76
N LEU A 91 -7.51 -1.28 15.82
CA LEU A 91 -7.52 -0.53 17.08
C LEU A 91 -8.52 -1.09 18.11
N ASN A 92 -9.48 -1.91 17.68
CA ASN A 92 -10.53 -2.46 18.54
C ASN A 92 -10.26 -3.90 19.00
N ILE A 93 -9.10 -4.48 18.69
CA ILE A 93 -8.74 -5.85 19.12
C ILE A 93 -7.59 -5.85 20.12
N THR A 94 -7.45 -6.95 20.84
CA THR A 94 -6.37 -7.12 21.80
C THR A 94 -5.02 -7.28 21.09
N PHE A 95 -3.92 -7.01 21.79
CA PHE A 95 -2.58 -7.18 21.24
C PHE A 95 -2.27 -8.63 20.83
N ASP A 96 -2.78 -9.61 21.57
CA ASP A 96 -2.59 -11.03 21.24
C ASP A 96 -3.38 -11.44 19.99
N ASP A 97 -4.60 -10.93 19.84
CA ASP A 97 -5.40 -11.11 18.63
C ASP A 97 -4.73 -10.45 17.42
N LEU A 98 -4.17 -9.25 17.59
CA LEU A 98 -3.44 -8.54 16.55
C LEU A 98 -2.23 -9.35 16.07
N LYS A 99 -1.42 -9.88 17.00
CA LYS A 99 -0.27 -10.75 16.65
C LYS A 99 -0.70 -11.99 15.86
N LEU A 100 -1.83 -12.60 16.22
CA LEU A 100 -2.34 -13.76 15.51
C LEU A 100 -2.78 -13.42 14.08
N ILE A 101 -3.50 -12.31 13.90
CA ILE A 101 -3.92 -11.79 12.60
C ILE A 101 -2.71 -11.38 11.75
N GLU A 102 -1.69 -10.76 12.35
CA GLU A 102 -0.46 -10.37 11.66
C GLU A 102 0.28 -11.62 11.11
N LYS A 103 0.46 -12.66 11.91
CA LYS A 103 1.02 -13.95 11.46
C LYS A 103 0.27 -14.53 10.27
N TYR A 104 -1.06 -14.50 10.33
CA TYR A 104 -1.90 -15.11 9.29
C TYR A 104 -1.95 -14.27 8.01
N TYR A 105 -2.34 -12.99 8.09
CA TYR A 105 -2.60 -12.15 6.92
C TYR A 105 -1.35 -11.41 6.41
N TRP A 106 -0.50 -10.89 7.30
CA TRP A 106 0.66 -10.10 6.88
C TRP A 106 1.85 -10.98 6.47
N TYR A 107 2.12 -12.01 7.26
CA TYR A 107 3.19 -12.96 7.00
C TYR A 107 2.75 -14.16 6.15
N GLY A 108 1.43 -14.37 5.95
CA GLY A 108 0.92 -15.44 5.12
C GLY A 108 1.16 -16.84 5.69
N MET A 109 1.26 -16.97 7.01
CA MET A 109 1.50 -18.27 7.65
C MET A 109 0.26 -19.16 7.56
N THR A 110 0.46 -20.46 7.36
CA THR A 110 -0.64 -21.43 7.42
C THR A 110 -1.11 -21.63 8.86
N HIS A 111 -2.37 -22.05 9.05
CA HIS A 111 -2.88 -22.41 10.37
C HIS A 111 -2.01 -23.44 11.08
N GLN A 112 -1.46 -24.41 10.33
CA GLN A 112 -0.53 -25.42 10.85
C GLN A 112 0.75 -24.79 11.38
N LYS A 113 1.41 -23.92 10.59
CA LYS A 113 2.65 -23.26 11.04
C LYS A 113 2.44 -22.40 12.29
N ILE A 114 1.28 -21.74 12.39
CA ILE A 114 0.93 -20.95 13.58
C ILE A 114 0.67 -21.87 14.78
N ALA A 115 -0.06 -22.96 14.57
CA ALA A 115 -0.36 -23.97 15.58
C ALA A 115 0.92 -24.57 16.17
N ASP A 116 1.87 -24.97 15.31
CA ASP A 116 3.17 -25.49 15.71
C ASP A 116 3.96 -24.46 16.55
N GLN A 117 3.99 -23.20 16.13
CA GLN A 117 4.67 -22.12 16.86
C GLN A 117 4.06 -21.81 18.23
N MET A 118 2.76 -22.06 18.40
CA MET A 118 2.04 -21.77 19.64
C MET A 118 1.84 -23.04 20.50
N CYS A 119 2.31 -24.20 20.03
CA CYS A 119 2.05 -25.51 20.64
C CYS A 119 0.56 -25.76 20.90
N LEU A 120 -0.29 -25.44 19.92
CA LEU A 120 -1.74 -25.59 19.98
C LEU A 120 -2.23 -26.46 18.82
N ASP A 121 -3.47 -26.95 18.91
CA ASP A 121 -4.11 -27.61 17.79
C ASP A 121 -4.50 -26.63 16.67
N VAL A 122 -4.41 -27.08 15.43
CA VAL A 122 -4.84 -26.32 14.25
C VAL A 122 -6.30 -25.86 14.37
N SER A 123 -7.18 -26.70 14.91
CA SER A 123 -8.60 -26.38 15.11
C SER A 123 -8.80 -25.20 16.08
N VAL A 124 -7.93 -25.06 17.09
CA VAL A 124 -7.97 -23.96 18.05
C VAL A 124 -7.54 -22.67 17.37
N ILE A 125 -6.49 -22.70 16.55
CA ILE A 125 -6.05 -21.54 15.77
C ILE A 125 -7.14 -21.05 14.81
N THR A 126 -7.75 -21.97 14.04
CA THR A 126 -8.84 -21.63 13.11
C THR A 126 -10.02 -20.99 13.86
N LYS A 127 -10.42 -21.54 15.01
CA LYS A 127 -11.49 -20.96 15.84
C LYS A 127 -11.13 -19.57 16.36
N LYS A 128 -9.89 -19.34 16.80
CA LYS A 128 -9.42 -18.03 17.25
C LYS A 128 -9.47 -17.00 16.14
N ILE A 129 -8.94 -17.31 14.95
CA ILE A 129 -8.98 -16.41 13.79
C ILE A 129 -10.42 -16.07 13.41
N ASN A 130 -11.29 -17.07 13.28
CA ASN A 130 -12.70 -16.84 12.96
C ASN A 130 -13.42 -15.96 14.00
N LYS A 131 -13.11 -16.16 15.30
CA LYS A 131 -13.64 -15.34 16.38
C LYS A 131 -13.17 -13.88 16.25
N ILE A 132 -11.90 -13.66 15.93
CA ILE A 132 -11.36 -12.31 15.73
C ILE A 132 -12.04 -11.64 14.55
N ILE A 133 -12.20 -12.31 13.41
CA ILE A 133 -12.89 -11.77 12.24
C ILE A 133 -14.34 -11.41 12.58
N SER A 134 -15.04 -12.27 13.34
CA SER A 134 -16.40 -12.00 13.81
C SER A 134 -16.47 -10.77 14.73
N ASN A 135 -15.50 -10.62 15.64
CA ASN A 135 -15.40 -9.43 16.49
C ASN A 135 -15.15 -8.16 15.66
N LEU A 136 -14.28 -8.23 14.66
CA LEU A 136 -14.01 -7.12 13.74
C LEU A 136 -15.26 -6.74 12.96
N HIS A 137 -16.06 -7.71 12.52
CA HIS A 137 -17.36 -7.46 11.89
C HIS A 137 -18.32 -6.73 12.82
N SER A 138 -18.41 -7.16 14.08
CA SER A 138 -19.22 -6.44 15.08
C SER A 138 -18.71 -5.01 15.32
N CYS A 139 -17.40 -4.78 15.29
CA CYS A 139 -16.82 -3.44 15.40
C CYS A 139 -17.14 -2.57 14.18
N ALA A 140 -17.00 -3.11 12.97
CA ALA A 140 -17.32 -2.41 11.73
C ALA A 140 -18.78 -1.93 11.71
N MET A 141 -19.72 -2.76 12.17
CA MET A 141 -21.13 -2.39 12.30
C MET A 141 -21.37 -1.26 13.29
N LYS A 142 -20.63 -1.24 14.42
CA LYS A 142 -20.76 -0.16 15.44
C LYS A 142 -20.21 1.18 14.94
N ILE A 143 -19.12 1.14 14.19
CA ILE A 143 -18.41 2.34 13.71
C ILE A 143 -19.00 2.83 12.36
N ARG A 144 -20.01 2.13 11.81
CA ARG A 144 -20.67 2.42 10.53
C ARG A 144 -19.69 2.45 9.35
N LEU A 145 -18.78 1.47 9.31
CA LEU A 145 -17.76 1.27 8.25
C LEU A 145 -18.24 0.39 7.08
#